data_AF-A0A6A5SGL3-F1
#
_entry.id   AF-A0A6A5SGL3-F1
#
_cell.length_a   1.000
_cell.length_b   1.000
_cell.length_c   1.000
_cell.angle_alpha   90.00
_cell.angle_beta   90.00
_cell.angle_gamma   90.00
#
_symmetry.space_group_name_H-M   'P 1'
#
loop_
_entity.id
_entity.type
_entity.pdbx_description
1 polymer ?
#
loop_
_entity_poly.entity_id
_entity_poly.type
_entity_poly.pdbx_seq_one_letter_code
_entity_poly.pdbx_strand_id
1 'polypeptide(L)'
;MPNIKLFFLTAVLWFMGIALAAPRPHIGMVNNDYVRDVGAVYPNLAYGGEGTFLLEAKNKPECITLYNIVSIQICIANTECAFYTSADCGASKGESAAFIVGHGDVEQVPADTMAIYGSYQCDPDHSDDDMTTPNTPVYLQTSPHDPSKDLKPGMVVCSDLPTGRCEQMS
;
A
#
# COMPACT_ATOMS: atom_id res chain seq x y z
N MET A 1 52.34 -1.45 6.23
CA MET A 1 51.58 -2.54 5.59
C MET A 1 50.26 -2.67 6.33
N PRO A 2 49.12 -2.30 5.73
CA PRO A 2 47.82 -2.37 6.41
C PRO A 2 47.44 -3.83 6.67
N ASN A 3 46.92 -4.09 7.87
CA ASN A 3 46.65 -5.42 8.38
C ASN A 3 45.36 -5.98 7.74
N ILE A 4 45.51 -6.69 6.62
CA ILE A 4 44.43 -7.21 5.76
C ILE A 4 43.33 -7.96 6.54
N LYS A 5 43.68 -8.58 7.67
CA LYS A 5 42.71 -9.31 8.51
C LYS A 5 41.67 -8.41 9.18
N LEU A 6 42.00 -7.16 9.47
CA LEU A 6 41.08 -6.21 10.14
C LEU A 6 40.05 -5.64 9.15
N PHE A 7 40.42 -5.47 7.88
CA PHE A 7 39.53 -4.99 6.82
C PHE A 7 38.46 -6.02 6.42
N PHE A 8 38.82 -7.31 6.43
CA PHE A 8 37.84 -8.37 6.14
C PHE A 8 36.77 -8.50 7.23
N LEU A 9 37.14 -8.29 8.50
CA LEU A 9 36.22 -8.42 9.62
C LEU A 9 35.20 -7.27 9.69
N THR A 10 35.59 -6.05 9.33
CA THR A 10 34.66 -4.92 9.22
C THR A 10 33.72 -5.06 8.02
N ALA A 11 34.18 -5.55 6.87
CA ALA A 11 33.31 -5.72 5.69
C ALA A 11 32.16 -6.72 5.93
N VAL A 12 32.40 -7.83 6.64
CA VAL A 12 31.36 -8.84 6.92
C VAL A 12 30.27 -8.30 7.86
N LEU A 13 30.62 -7.45 8.82
CA LEU A 13 29.67 -6.81 9.74
C LEU A 13 28.73 -5.80 9.04
N TRP A 14 29.20 -5.12 7.99
CA TRP A 14 28.35 -4.21 7.20
C TRP A 14 27.34 -4.95 6.31
N PHE A 15 27.69 -6.14 5.79
CA PHE A 15 26.77 -6.92 4.95
C PHE A 15 25.67 -7.64 5.75
N MET A 16 25.89 -8.00 7.01
CA MET A 16 24.84 -8.62 7.84
C MET A 16 23.73 -7.65 8.26
N GLY A 17 23.96 -6.34 8.25
CA GLY A 17 22.96 -5.33 8.64
C GLY A 17 21.82 -5.15 7.63
N ILE A 18 22.01 -5.54 6.36
CA ILE A 18 21.03 -5.29 5.28
C ILE A 18 19.96 -6.40 5.22
N ALA A 19 20.24 -7.59 5.75
CA ALA A 19 19.34 -8.74 5.63
C ALA A 19 18.08 -8.67 6.53
N LEU A 20 18.07 -7.80 7.56
CA LEU A 20 16.95 -7.69 8.51
C LEU A 20 15.96 -6.57 8.17
N ALA A 21 16.26 -5.74 7.18
CA ALA A 21 15.36 -4.69 6.68
C ALA A 21 14.61 -5.09 5.41
N ALA A 22 14.69 -6.37 5.00
CA ALA A 22 13.86 -6.85 3.90
C ALA A 22 12.39 -6.73 4.33
N PRO A 23 11.54 -6.04 3.55
CA PRO A 23 10.11 -5.95 3.85
C PRO A 23 9.59 -7.37 3.98
N ARG A 24 9.18 -7.73 5.19
CA ARG A 24 8.58 -9.04 5.42
C ARG A 24 7.13 -8.89 4.98
N PRO A 25 6.68 -9.68 4.01
CA PRO A 25 5.24 -9.79 3.82
C PRO A 25 4.67 -10.23 5.17
N HIS A 26 3.65 -9.52 5.65
CA HIS A 26 2.94 -9.88 6.85
C HIS A 26 2.52 -11.36 6.81
N ILE A 27 2.44 -12.00 7.98
CA ILE A 27 2.02 -13.39 8.06
C ILE A 27 0.56 -13.48 7.60
N GLY A 28 0.29 -14.28 6.55
CA GLY A 28 -1.05 -14.44 5.98
C GLY A 28 -1.31 -13.61 4.71
N MET A 29 -0.34 -12.84 4.22
CA MET A 29 -0.49 -12.10 2.96
C MET A 29 -0.77 -13.05 1.79
N VAL A 30 -1.83 -12.76 1.04
CA VAL A 30 -2.13 -13.47 -0.21
C VAL A 30 -1.02 -13.16 -1.20
N ASN A 31 -0.43 -14.18 -1.81
CA ASN A 31 0.49 -14.01 -2.93
C ASN A 31 0.40 -15.23 -3.84
N ASN A 32 -0.46 -15.15 -4.85
CA ASN A 32 -0.67 -16.21 -5.84
C ASN A 32 -0.48 -15.68 -7.27
N ASP A 33 -0.75 -16.49 -8.29
CA ASP A 33 -0.53 -16.09 -9.69
C ASP A 33 -1.44 -14.95 -10.18
N TYR A 34 -2.48 -14.61 -9.43
CA TYR A 34 -3.49 -13.63 -9.83
C TYR A 34 -3.43 -12.34 -9.02
N VAL A 35 -3.26 -12.45 -7.71
CA VAL A 35 -3.28 -11.32 -6.77
C VAL A 35 -2.15 -11.44 -5.76
N ARG A 36 -1.67 -10.29 -5.32
CA ARG A 36 -0.85 -10.16 -4.13
C ARG A 36 -1.42 -9.10 -3.20
N ASP A 37 -1.34 -9.34 -1.92
CA ASP A 37 -1.49 -8.30 -0.91
C ASP A 37 -0.25 -7.40 -0.98
N VAL A 38 -0.46 -6.09 -0.89
CA VAL A 38 0.58 -5.07 -0.96
C VAL A 38 0.65 -4.18 0.26
N GLY A 39 -0.31 -4.31 1.18
CA GLY A 39 -0.43 -3.39 2.30
C GLY A 39 -1.81 -3.44 2.97
N ALA A 40 -2.08 -2.45 3.80
CA ALA A 40 -3.35 -2.34 4.50
C ALA A 40 -3.79 -0.89 4.70
N VAL A 41 -5.09 -0.71 4.82
CA VAL A 41 -5.73 0.55 5.25
C VAL A 41 -6.42 0.35 6.58
N TYR A 42 -6.49 1.43 7.37
CA TYR A 42 -7.06 1.39 8.71
C TYR A 42 -8.06 2.53 8.92
N PRO A 43 -9.13 2.29 9.70
CA PRO A 43 -10.18 3.27 9.96
C PRO A 43 -9.81 4.31 11.03
N ASN A 44 -8.66 4.16 11.72
CA ASN A 44 -8.17 5.14 12.70
C ASN A 44 -6.73 5.55 12.41
N LEU A 45 -6.29 6.60 13.12
CA LEU A 45 -4.91 7.09 13.07
C LEU A 45 -3.91 6.04 13.53
N ALA A 46 -2.67 6.14 13.03
CA ALA A 46 -1.54 5.30 13.43
C ALA A 46 -1.88 3.80 13.44
N TYR A 47 -2.54 3.34 12.38
CA TYR A 47 -2.87 1.92 12.13
C TYR A 47 -3.80 1.31 13.19
N GLY A 48 -4.64 2.14 13.80
CA GLY A 48 -5.60 1.72 14.81
C GLY A 48 -6.87 1.10 14.20
N GLY A 49 -7.39 0.07 14.87
CA GLY A 49 -8.63 -0.62 14.48
C GLY A 49 -8.39 -1.87 13.64
N GLU A 50 -9.47 -2.42 13.09
CA GLU A 50 -9.42 -3.56 12.18
C GLU A 50 -9.04 -3.06 10.79
N GLY A 51 -7.91 -3.57 10.26
CA GLY A 51 -7.40 -3.18 8.96
C GLY A 51 -8.04 -3.98 7.82
N THR A 52 -8.04 -3.39 6.64
CA THR A 52 -8.43 -4.03 5.39
C THR A 52 -7.21 -4.14 4.49
N PHE A 53 -7.00 -5.32 3.92
CA PHE A 53 -5.89 -5.55 3.00
C PHE A 53 -6.06 -4.81 1.67
N LEU A 54 -4.95 -4.28 1.19
CA LEU A 54 -4.81 -3.75 -0.16
C LEU A 54 -4.28 -4.86 -1.06
N LEU A 55 -5.00 -5.14 -2.14
CA LEU A 55 -4.66 -6.15 -3.11
C LEU A 55 -4.23 -5.50 -4.42
N GLU A 56 -3.25 -6.10 -5.06
CA GLU A 56 -2.79 -5.78 -6.39
C GLU A 56 -3.02 -7.01 -7.28
N ALA A 57 -3.78 -6.81 -8.36
CA ALA A 57 -3.95 -7.82 -9.39
C ALA A 57 -2.73 -7.81 -10.32
N LYS A 58 -2.05 -8.96 -10.45
CA LYS A 58 -0.76 -9.09 -11.15
C LYS A 58 -0.84 -9.01 -12.67
N ASN A 59 -2.02 -9.24 -13.24
CA ASN A 59 -2.21 -9.33 -14.70
C ASN A 59 -2.69 -8.02 -15.31
N LYS A 60 -3.47 -7.26 -14.56
CA LYS A 60 -4.00 -5.96 -14.96
C LYS A 60 -4.38 -5.18 -13.70
N PRO A 61 -4.22 -3.85 -13.70
CA PRO A 61 -4.70 -3.03 -12.60
C PRO A 61 -6.22 -3.15 -12.45
N GLU A 62 -6.70 -3.45 -11.23
CA GLU A 62 -8.14 -3.57 -10.93
C GLU A 62 -8.59 -2.50 -9.95
N CYS A 63 -9.79 -1.97 -10.20
CA CYS A 63 -10.44 -1.04 -9.29
C CYS A 63 -11.14 -1.82 -8.18
N ILE A 64 -10.72 -1.59 -6.93
CA ILE A 64 -11.22 -2.32 -5.76
C ILE A 64 -11.90 -1.34 -4.82
N THR A 65 -13.14 -1.65 -4.45
CA THR A 65 -13.91 -0.84 -3.50
C THR A 65 -13.32 -0.91 -2.11
N LEU A 66 -13.32 0.22 -1.40
CA LEU A 66 -12.87 0.31 -0.02
C LEU A 66 -13.79 1.24 0.78
N TYR A 67 -13.67 1.19 2.11
CA TYR A 67 -14.38 2.12 2.98
C TYR A 67 -13.49 2.63 4.10
N ASN A 68 -13.61 3.93 4.39
CA ASN A 68 -13.05 4.61 5.57
C ASN A 68 -11.53 4.41 5.78
N ILE A 69 -10.73 5.28 5.15
CA ILE A 69 -9.27 5.31 5.32
C ILE A 69 -8.87 6.47 6.21
N VAL A 70 -8.09 6.19 7.23
CA VAL A 70 -7.46 7.20 8.08
C VAL A 70 -5.94 7.02 8.14
N SER A 71 -5.44 5.78 8.04
CA SER A 71 -4.00 5.50 7.89
C SER A 71 -3.75 4.32 6.95
N ILE A 72 -2.54 4.25 6.38
CA ILE A 72 -2.18 3.34 5.28
C ILE A 72 -0.78 2.79 5.50
N GLN A 73 -0.56 1.52 5.19
CA GLN A 73 0.77 0.91 5.10
C GLN A 73 0.90 0.22 3.75
N ILE A 74 1.92 0.58 2.96
CA ILE A 74 2.29 -0.10 1.71
C ILE A 74 3.62 -0.81 1.93
N CYS A 75 3.58 -2.13 1.91
CA CYS A 75 4.66 -2.99 2.39
C CYS A 75 5.54 -3.51 1.24
N ILE A 76 5.00 -3.54 0.03
CA ILE A 76 5.72 -4.00 -1.15
C ILE A 76 6.47 -2.85 -1.78
N ALA A 77 7.79 -3.04 -1.93
CA ALA A 77 8.65 -2.08 -2.62
C ALA A 77 8.22 -1.94 -4.09
N ASN A 78 8.29 -0.70 -4.59
CA ASN A 78 7.87 -0.32 -5.95
C ASN A 78 6.37 -0.52 -6.25
N THR A 79 5.53 -0.68 -5.23
CA THR A 79 4.07 -0.58 -5.40
C THR A 79 3.62 0.84 -5.09
N GLU A 80 2.75 1.36 -5.95
CA GLU A 80 1.98 2.58 -5.71
C GLU A 80 0.50 2.27 -5.79
N CYS A 81 -0.31 2.87 -4.91
CA CYS A 81 -1.75 2.74 -4.94
C CYS A 81 -2.38 4.12 -5.08
N ALA A 82 -3.23 4.26 -6.09
CA ALA A 82 -4.06 5.43 -6.33
C ALA A 82 -5.41 5.25 -5.65
N PHE A 83 -5.87 6.28 -4.94
CA PHE A 83 -7.13 6.26 -4.18
C PHE A 83 -8.11 7.28 -4.76
N TYR A 84 -9.38 6.88 -4.87
CA TYR A 84 -10.43 7.63 -5.53
C TYR A 84 -11.62 7.86 -4.61
N THR A 85 -12.32 8.97 -4.80
CA THR A 85 -13.56 9.25 -4.04
C THR A 85 -14.74 8.48 -4.61
N SER A 86 -14.75 8.21 -5.92
CA SER A 86 -15.69 7.29 -6.56
C SER A 86 -15.41 5.82 -6.24
N ALA A 87 -16.42 4.97 -6.47
CA ALA A 87 -16.32 3.52 -6.29
C ALA A 87 -15.81 2.77 -7.53
N ASP A 88 -15.61 3.47 -8.65
CA ASP A 88 -15.23 2.93 -9.96
C ASP A 88 -13.93 3.55 -10.49
N CYS A 89 -13.07 4.02 -9.58
CA CYS A 89 -11.76 4.61 -9.90
C CYS A 89 -11.83 5.70 -10.97
N GLY A 90 -12.89 6.52 -10.90
CA GLY A 90 -13.12 7.63 -11.80
C GLY A 90 -13.68 7.28 -13.18
N ALA A 91 -13.91 6.00 -13.51
CA ALA A 91 -14.33 5.58 -14.84
C ALA A 91 -15.62 6.26 -15.34
N SER A 92 -16.63 6.46 -14.47
CA SER A 92 -17.91 7.08 -14.86
C SER A 92 -17.85 8.60 -15.00
N LYS A 93 -16.92 9.26 -14.32
CA LYS A 93 -16.89 10.74 -14.19
C LYS A 93 -15.62 11.40 -14.72
N GLY A 94 -14.65 10.61 -15.17
CA GLY A 94 -13.31 11.11 -15.50
C GLY A 94 -12.62 11.72 -14.27
N GLU A 95 -12.83 11.13 -13.09
CA GLU A 95 -12.20 11.60 -11.85
C GLU A 95 -10.72 11.17 -11.85
N SER A 96 -9.81 12.08 -11.51
CA SER A 96 -8.42 11.74 -11.19
C SER A 96 -8.33 11.16 -9.77
N ALA A 97 -7.27 10.40 -9.49
CA ALA A 97 -7.03 9.94 -8.12
C ALA A 97 -6.95 11.13 -7.15
N ALA A 98 -7.62 11.01 -6.00
CA ALA A 98 -7.57 12.01 -4.93
C ALA A 98 -6.14 12.13 -4.38
N PHE A 99 -5.45 10.99 -4.23
CA PHE A 99 -4.06 10.92 -3.86
C PHE A 99 -3.43 9.58 -4.28
N ILE A 100 -2.10 9.54 -4.29
CA ILE A 100 -1.29 8.34 -4.53
C ILE A 100 -0.40 8.10 -3.31
N VAL A 101 -0.23 6.83 -2.94
CA VAL A 101 0.67 6.39 -1.88
C VAL A 101 1.62 5.35 -2.44
N GLY A 102 2.91 5.61 -2.34
CA GLY A 102 3.96 4.62 -2.64
C GLY A 102 4.32 3.77 -1.42
N HIS A 103 5.37 2.98 -1.55
CA HIS A 103 5.93 2.20 -0.45
C HIS A 103 6.21 3.03 0.82
N GLY A 104 5.84 2.49 1.98
CA GLY A 104 5.98 3.10 3.29
C GLY A 104 4.64 3.30 4.00
N ASP A 105 4.69 4.03 5.11
CA ASP A 105 3.53 4.20 5.96
C ASP A 105 3.04 5.65 6.03
N VAL A 106 1.72 5.81 6.16
CA VAL A 106 1.02 7.08 6.35
C VAL A 106 0.21 6.98 7.63
N GLU A 107 0.68 7.58 8.73
CA GLU A 107 0.00 7.54 10.03
C GLU A 107 -1.33 8.32 10.04
N GLN A 108 -1.47 9.30 9.15
CA GLN A 108 -2.67 10.10 8.98
C GLN A 108 -2.81 10.56 7.53
N VAL A 109 -3.88 10.13 6.87
CA VAL A 109 -4.32 10.72 5.60
C VAL A 109 -4.82 12.14 5.87
N PRO A 110 -4.37 13.17 5.11
CA PRO A 110 -4.74 14.57 5.36
C PRO A 110 -6.26 14.79 5.48
N ALA A 111 -6.69 15.59 6.45
CA ALA A 111 -8.12 15.74 6.79
C ALA A 111 -8.95 16.42 5.68
N ASP A 112 -8.31 17.25 4.87
CA ASP A 112 -8.83 17.83 3.63
C ASP A 112 -9.05 16.78 2.53
N THR A 113 -8.38 15.63 2.65
CA THR A 113 -8.56 14.48 1.76
C THR A 113 -9.49 13.42 2.34
N MET A 114 -9.85 13.44 3.64
CA MET A 114 -10.78 12.50 4.33
C MET A 114 -12.24 12.49 3.81
N ALA A 115 -12.47 12.70 2.52
CA ALA A 115 -13.63 12.19 1.83
C ALA A 115 -13.74 10.68 2.08
N ILE A 116 -14.98 10.18 2.05
CA ILE A 116 -15.23 8.74 1.98
C ILE A 116 -14.62 8.28 0.65
N TYR A 117 -13.43 7.67 0.71
CA TYR A 117 -12.83 7.04 -0.45
C TYR A 117 -13.61 5.79 -0.78
N GLY A 118 -14.00 5.69 -2.04
CA GLY A 118 -14.84 4.61 -2.53
C GLY A 118 -14.04 3.47 -3.13
N SER A 119 -12.86 3.73 -3.68
CA SER A 119 -12.06 2.72 -4.36
C SER A 119 -10.58 3.07 -4.47
N TYR A 120 -9.78 2.05 -4.77
CA TYR A 120 -8.35 2.17 -5.02
C TYR A 120 -7.93 1.27 -6.18
N GLN A 121 -6.74 1.55 -6.70
CA GLN A 121 -6.07 0.75 -7.71
C GLN A 121 -4.58 0.74 -7.40
N CYS A 122 -3.99 -0.44 -7.22
CA CYS A 122 -2.55 -0.59 -7.02
C CYS A 122 -1.87 -0.99 -8.33
N ASP A 123 -0.65 -0.49 -8.50
CA ASP A 123 0.11 -0.49 -9.76
C ASP A 123 -0.73 0.06 -10.92
N PRO A 124 -1.35 1.26 -10.79
CA PRO A 124 -2.06 1.83 -11.92
C PRO A 124 -1.06 1.99 -13.06
N ASP A 125 -1.38 1.46 -14.25
CA ASP A 125 -0.57 1.67 -15.44
C ASP A 125 -0.36 3.18 -15.59
N HIS A 126 0.84 3.68 -15.29
CA HIS A 126 1.22 5.08 -15.45
C HIS A 126 1.32 5.48 -16.95
N SER A 127 0.67 4.72 -17.84
CA SER A 127 0.74 4.88 -19.29
C SER A 127 -0.12 6.00 -19.84
N ASP A 128 -0.96 6.62 -19.02
CA ASP A 128 -1.69 7.82 -19.44
C ASP A 128 -0.88 9.08 -19.09
N ASP A 129 0.21 9.22 -19.84
CA ASP A 129 1.00 10.44 -20.06
C ASP A 129 0.17 11.54 -20.78
N ASP A 130 -1.16 11.55 -20.61
CA ASP A 130 -2.01 12.65 -21.08
C ASP A 130 -2.08 13.74 -20.00
N MET A 131 -0.98 14.47 -19.94
CA MET A 131 -0.71 15.66 -19.14
C MET A 131 -1.59 16.86 -19.60
N THR A 132 -2.89 16.65 -19.77
CA THR A 132 -3.87 17.71 -20.09
C THR A 132 -5.05 17.78 -19.13
N THR A 133 -5.14 16.90 -18.12
CA THR A 133 -6.15 17.03 -17.06
C THR A 133 -5.69 17.95 -15.91
N PRO A 134 -6.55 18.82 -15.36
CA PRO A 134 -6.12 19.88 -14.42
C PRO A 134 -5.77 19.40 -13.01
N ASN A 135 -5.90 18.11 -12.72
CA ASN A 135 -5.82 17.57 -11.36
C ASN A 135 -4.74 16.49 -11.30
N THR A 136 -3.47 16.92 -11.23
CA THR A 136 -2.37 16.03 -10.89
C THR A 136 -2.65 15.41 -9.51
N PRO A 137 -2.65 14.08 -9.36
CA PRO A 137 -2.88 13.45 -8.08
C PRO A 137 -1.81 13.85 -7.07
N VAL A 138 -2.21 14.06 -5.82
CA VAL A 138 -1.30 14.41 -4.73
C VAL A 138 -0.59 13.17 -4.22
N TYR A 139 0.74 13.15 -4.24
CA TYR A 139 1.52 12.08 -3.64
C TYR A 139 1.65 12.32 -2.13
N LEU A 140 1.13 11.39 -1.31
CA LEU A 140 1.31 11.48 0.13
C LEU A 140 2.74 11.12 0.52
N GLN A 141 3.30 11.89 1.44
CA GLN A 141 4.60 11.57 2.03
C GLN A 141 4.46 10.35 2.93
N THR A 142 5.35 9.37 2.74
CA THR A 142 5.41 8.16 3.56
C THR A 142 6.61 8.21 4.50
N SER A 143 6.47 7.62 5.69
CA SER A 143 7.61 7.21 6.49
C SER A 143 8.11 5.83 6.04
N PRO A 144 9.39 5.48 6.26
CA PRO A 144 9.84 4.10 6.06
C PRO A 144 8.92 3.13 6.79
N HIS A 145 8.57 2.03 6.12
CA HIS A 145 7.69 1.00 6.67
C HIS A 145 8.27 0.42 7.97
N ASP A 146 7.46 0.34 9.03
CA ASP A 146 7.84 -0.20 10.35
C ASP A 146 7.22 -1.60 10.58
N PRO A 147 7.99 -2.69 10.41
CA PRO A 147 7.48 -4.05 10.56
C PRO A 147 6.97 -4.40 11.97
N SER A 148 7.28 -3.59 12.98
CA SER A 148 6.78 -3.81 14.35
C SER A 148 5.35 -3.34 14.54
N LYS A 149 4.86 -2.49 13.63
CA LYS A 149 3.47 -2.03 13.56
C LYS A 149 2.62 -2.88 12.62
N ASP A 150 3.22 -3.92 12.04
CA ASP A 150 2.54 -4.87 11.19
C ASP A 150 1.42 -5.61 11.92
N LEU A 151 0.48 -6.07 11.09
CA LEU A 151 -0.83 -6.62 11.41
C LEU A 151 -0.98 -7.40 12.72
N LYS A 152 -2.16 -7.22 13.32
CA LYS A 152 -2.69 -8.08 14.39
C LYS A 152 -3.64 -9.13 13.78
N PRO A 153 -3.80 -10.32 14.41
CA PRO A 153 -4.75 -11.34 13.95
C PRO A 153 -6.18 -10.78 13.82
N GLY A 154 -6.91 -11.21 12.78
CA GLY A 154 -8.36 -10.94 12.60
C GLY A 154 -8.76 -9.93 11.52
N MET A 155 -7.87 -9.60 10.57
CA MET A 155 -8.17 -8.67 9.48
C MET A 155 -9.05 -9.27 8.36
N VAL A 156 -9.62 -8.37 7.55
CA VAL A 156 -10.63 -8.69 6.55
C VAL A 156 -10.09 -8.43 5.14
N VAL A 157 -10.36 -9.35 4.21
CA VAL A 157 -10.10 -9.13 2.77
C VAL A 157 -11.42 -8.70 2.13
N CYS A 158 -11.43 -7.51 1.53
CA CYS A 158 -12.53 -7.06 0.70
C CYS A 158 -12.21 -7.39 -0.76
N SER A 159 -12.47 -8.64 -1.16
CA SER A 159 -12.36 -9.09 -2.54
C SER A 159 -13.74 -9.51 -3.03
N ASP A 160 -14.54 -8.58 -3.56
CA ASP A 160 -15.56 -8.85 -4.59
C ASP A 160 -16.37 -7.60 -5.01
N LEU A 161 -16.19 -7.19 -6.27
CA LEU A 161 -17.22 -6.58 -7.13
C LEU A 161 -18.35 -7.62 -7.31
N PRO A 162 -19.66 -7.40 -7.06
CA PRO A 162 -20.44 -6.16 -6.89
C PRO A 162 -21.20 -6.06 -5.54
N THR A 163 -20.87 -6.91 -4.56
CA THR A 163 -21.65 -7.09 -3.32
C THR A 163 -21.00 -6.49 -2.07
N GLY A 164 -19.74 -6.04 -2.13
CA GLY A 164 -19.07 -5.34 -1.04
C GLY A 164 -18.90 -6.18 0.24
N ARG A 165 -18.79 -7.52 0.12
CA ARG A 165 -18.51 -8.37 1.27
C ARG A 165 -17.01 -8.42 1.55
N CYS A 166 -16.65 -8.13 2.78
CA CYS A 166 -15.32 -8.35 3.30
C CYS A 166 -15.35 -9.64 4.14
N GLU A 167 -14.46 -10.59 3.86
CA GLU A 167 -14.35 -11.85 4.59
C GLU A 167 -13.16 -11.84 5.55
N GLN A 168 -13.38 -12.27 6.79
CA GLN A 168 -12.35 -12.31 7.82
C GLN A 168 -11.40 -13.47 7.56
N MET A 169 -10.10 -13.20 7.48
CA MET A 169 -9.09 -14.24 7.37
C MET A 169 -8.84 -14.86 8.76
N SER A 170 -9.22 -16.13 8.91
CA SER A 170 -9.01 -16.96 10.10
C SER A 170 -7.62 -17.57 10.16
#